data_AF-A0A9P8IXC4-F1
#
_entry.id   AF-A0A9P8IXC4-F1
#
_cell.length_a   1.000
_cell.length_b   1.000
_cell.length_c   1.000
_cell.angle_alpha   90.00
_cell.angle_beta   90.00
_cell.angle_gamma   90.00
#
_symmetry.space_group_name_H-M   'P 1'
#
loop_
_entity.id
_entity.type
_entity.pdbx_description
1 polymer ?
#
loop_
_entity_poly.entity_id
_entity_poly.type
_entity_poly.pdbx_seq_one_letter_code
_entity_poly.pdbx_strand_id
1 'polypeptide(L)' 'MAETAVNETILREVRVDALVVMRIIKHSSQVFPSIATGSLVGLDIEGQLQVTNSFNM' A
#
# COMPACT_ATOMS: atom_id res chain seq x y z
N MET A 1 -5.27 -1.97 28.51
CA MET A 1 -4.25 -2.55 27.63
C MET A 1 -5.02 -3.22 26.50
N ALA A 2 -5.21 -2.52 25.38
CA ALA A 2 -6.02 -3.02 24.28
C ALA A 2 -5.18 -4.02 23.49
N GLU A 3 -5.59 -5.28 23.54
CA GLU A 3 -5.06 -6.37 22.73
C GLU A 3 -5.31 -6.03 21.26
N THR A 4 -4.26 -5.66 20.54
CA THR A 4 -4.31 -5.59 19.08
C THR A 4 -4.46 -7.02 18.59
N ALA A 5 -5.71 -7.45 18.40
CA ALA A 5 -6.02 -8.69 17.73
C ALA A 5 -5.39 -8.62 16.33
N VAL A 6 -4.23 -9.23 16.18
CA VAL A 6 -3.69 -9.59 14.86
C VAL A 6 -4.62 -10.68 14.36
N ASN A 7 -5.69 -10.27 13.67
CA ASN A 7 -6.52 -11.22 12.96
C ASN A 7 -5.61 -11.84 11.90
N GLU A 8 -5.19 -13.08 12.12
CA GLU A 8 -4.33 -13.86 11.20
C GLU A 8 -5.12 -14.28 9.95
N THR A 9 -5.93 -13.38 9.40
CA THR A 9 -6.53 -13.55 8.07
C THR A 9 -5.36 -13.61 7.09
N ILE A 10 -5.09 -14.81 6.58
CA ILE A 10 -4.07 -14.99 5.54
C ILE A 10 -4.50 -14.14 4.34
N LEU A 11 -3.70 -13.11 4.04
CA LEU A 11 -3.87 -12.31 2.83
C LEU A 11 -3.61 -13.21 1.63
N ARG A 12 -4.65 -13.44 0.84
CA ARG A 12 -4.58 -14.29 -0.37
C ARG A 12 -4.26 -13.48 -1.60
N GLU A 13 -4.69 -12.22 -1.63
CA GLU A 13 -4.48 -11.35 -2.77
C GLU A 13 -4.31 -9.89 -2.33
N VAL A 14 -3.63 -9.13 -3.17
CA VAL A 14 -3.44 -7.69 -3.00
C VAL A 14 -3.98 -7.01 -4.24
N ARG A 15 -5.00 -6.19 -4.06
CA ARG A 15 -5.55 -5.34 -5.11
C ARG A 15 -4.98 -3.95 -4.95
N VAL A 16 -4.45 -3.39 -6.03
CA VAL A 16 -3.91 -2.04 -6.05
C VAL A 16 -4.72 -1.20 -7.01
N ASP A 17 -5.26 -0.07 -6.53
CA ASP A 17 -5.99 0.85 -7.37
C ASP A 17 -5.06 1.50 -8.39
N ALA A 18 -5.55 1.68 -9.63
CA ALA A 18 -4.77 2.25 -10.72
C ALA A 18 -4.18 3.62 -10.37
N LEU A 19 -4.92 4.46 -9.62
CA LEU A 19 -4.46 5.78 -9.19
C LEU A 19 -3.23 5.69 -8.27
N VAL A 20 -3.15 4.68 -7.42
CA VAL A 20 -2.00 4.43 -6.54
C VAL A 20 -0.76 4.11 -7.38
N VAL A 21 -0.91 3.22 -8.37
CA VAL A 21 0.17 2.88 -9.30
C VAL A 21 0.69 4.12 -10.03
N MET A 22 -0.21 4.99 -10.51
CA MET A 22 0.17 6.23 -11.18
C MET A 22 0.96 7.18 -10.26
N ARG A 23 0.61 7.25 -8.97
CA ARG A 23 1.33 8.06 -7.98
C ARG A 23 2.74 7.51 -7.72
N ILE A 24 2.89 6.19 -7.63
CA ILE A 24 4.18 5.53 -7.46
C ILE A 24 5.09 5.80 -8.67
N ILE A 25 4.56 5.66 -9.89
CA ILE A 25 5.30 5.96 -11.13
C ILE A 25 5.75 7.42 -11.12
N LYS A 26 4.84 8.36 -10.82
CA LYS A 26 5.18 9.79 -10.76
C LYS A 26 6.27 10.06 -9.74
N HIS A 27 6.17 9.54 -8.52
CA HIS A 27 7.18 9.74 -7.48
C HIS A 27 8.52 9.17 -7.94
N SER A 28 8.56 7.93 -8.44
CA SER A 28 9.78 7.28 -8.92
C SER A 28 10.49 8.08 -10.01
N SER A 29 9.74 8.65 -10.96
CA SER A 29 10.30 9.52 -12.00
C SER A 29 10.88 10.83 -11.45
N GLN A 30 10.38 11.34 -10.32
CA GLN A 30 10.85 12.60 -9.72
C GLN A 30 12.12 12.42 -8.88
N VAL A 31 12.30 11.27 -8.24
CA VAL A 31 13.49 10.99 -7.41
C VAL A 31 14.58 10.21 -8.14
N PHE A 32 14.37 9.80 -9.39
CA PHE A 32 15.40 9.15 -10.20
C PHE A 32 16.69 10.01 -10.25
N PRO A 33 17.89 9.45 -10.00
CA PRO A 33 18.22 8.01 -9.92
C PRO A 33 18.16 7.39 -8.52
N SER A 34 17.74 8.14 -7.49
CA SER A 34 17.62 7.63 -6.13
C SER A 34 16.39 6.74 -5.96
N ILE A 35 16.43 5.88 -4.93
CA ILE A 35 15.33 4.95 -4.62
C ILE A 35 14.15 5.74 -4.06
N ALA A 36 12.97 5.56 -4.67
CA ALA A 36 11.71 6.08 -4.18
C ALA A 36 11.23 5.30 -2.96
N THR A 37 10.91 6.01 -1.88
CA THR A 37 10.41 5.42 -0.64
C THR A 37 9.06 6.01 -0.26
N GLY A 38 8.18 5.19 0.29
CA GLY A 38 6.85 5.64 0.70
C GLY A 38 6.06 4.56 1.41
N SER A 39 4.82 4.89 1.73
CA SER A 39 3.90 4.03 2.46
C SER A 39 2.61 3.80 1.67
N LEU A 40 2.18 2.55 1.62
CA LEU A 40 0.89 2.15 1.04
C LEU A 40 -0.16 2.07 2.14
N VAL A 41 -1.36 2.55 1.84
CA VAL A 41 -2.50 2.53 2.76
C VAL A 41 -3.66 1.82 2.08
N GLY A 42 -4.27 0.91 2.83
CA GLY A 42 -5.36 0.07 2.36
C GLY A 42 -6.11 -0.60 3.50
N LEU A 43 -7.12 -1.37 3.13
CA LEU A 43 -7.95 -2.12 4.07
C LEU A 43 -7.92 -3.61 3.70
N ASP A 44 -7.82 -4.48 4.71
CA ASP A 44 -8.10 -5.91 4.54
C ASP A 44 -9.60 -6.14 4.51
N ILE A 45 -10.09 -6.71 3.41
CA ILE A 45 -11.49 -7.10 3.22
C ILE A 45 -11.50 -8.59 2.88
N GLU A 46 -11.82 -9.43 3.87
CA GLU A 46 -11.98 -10.87 3.69
C GLU A 46 -10.72 -11.60 3.14
N GLY A 47 -9.52 -11.20 3.59
CA GLY A 47 -8.25 -11.80 3.16
C GLY A 47 -7.71 -11.20 1.88
N GLN A 48 -8.09 -9.96 1.59
CA GLN A 48 -7.78 -9.22 0.39
C GLN A 48 -7.34 -7.82 0.77
N LEU A 49 -6.06 -7.52 0.56
CA LEU A 49 -5.55 -6.19 0.86
C LEU A 49 -5.88 -5.25 -0.30
N GLN A 50 -6.85 -4.36 -0.10
CA GLN A 50 -7.21 -3.33 -1.07
C GLN A 50 -6.42 -2.05 -0.78
N VAL A 51 -5.39 -1.79 -1.60
CA VAL A 51 -4.54 -0.60 -1.50
C VAL A 51 -5.21 0.55 -2.25
N THR A 52 -5.69 1.52 -1.48
CA THR A 52 -6.47 2.68 -1.98
C THR A 52 -5.65 3.96 -2.05
N ASN A 53 -4.50 4.04 -1.36
CA ASN A 53 -3.64 5.22 -1.41
C ASN A 53 -2.14 4.90 -1.25
N SER A 54 -1.30 5.84 -1.68
CA SER A 54 0.15 5.83 -1.47
C SER A 54 0.65 7.22 -1.11
N PHE A 55 1.53 7.30 -0.12
CA PHE A 55 2.19 8.53 0.30
C PHE A 55 3.68 8.40 0.04
N ASN A 56 4.26 9.40 -0.62
CA ASN A 56 5.70 9.53 -0.77
C ASN A 56 6.31 10.09 0.53
N MET A 57 7.54 9.68 0.83
CA MET A 57 8.36 10.27 1.88
C MET A 57 9.11 11.51 1.39
#